data_AF-A0A6A2Y5N1-F1
#
_entry.id   AF-A0A6A2Y5N1-F1
#
_cell.length_a   1.000
_cell.length_b   1.000
_cell.length_c   1.000
_cell.angle_alpha   90.00
_cell.angle_beta   90.00
_cell.angle_gamma   90.00
#
_symmetry.space_group_name_H-M   'P 1'
#
loop_
_entity.id
_entity.type
_entity.pdbx_description
1 polymer ?
#
loop_
_entity_poly.entity_id
_entity_poly.type
_entity_poly.pdbx_seq_one_letter_code
_entity_poly.pdbx_strand_id
1 'polypeptide(L)'
;MKRCPRLMGYNPCDILSPNINTLLDNGVAKCNIASAICSMPITFVTSPNKFKVKVEEAKEMGFDPSKRMFMVALYAMSMISKPTFKSKVEAFKNFGWTEEDVSGALHRCPKFMLVSEDKSMVMMDFLVNKMGFPSSVIVKRPQVLRGA
;
A
#
# COMPACT_ATOMS: atom_id res chain seq x y z
N MET A 1 -18.48 -13.28 2.88
CA MET A 1 -17.26 -13.41 2.04
C MET A 1 -17.49 -12.92 0.59
N LYS A 2 -17.92 -11.66 0.37
CA LYS A 2 -18.20 -11.12 -0.99
C LYS A 2 -17.01 -10.44 -1.69
N ARG A 3 -15.87 -10.24 -1.00
CA ARG A 3 -14.78 -9.37 -1.49
C ARG A 3 -13.66 -10.05 -2.30
N CYS A 4 -13.56 -11.38 -2.35
CA CYS A 4 -12.50 -12.06 -3.12
C CYS A 4 -12.94 -13.46 -3.58
N PRO A 5 -13.48 -13.62 -4.80
CA PRO A 5 -13.80 -14.93 -5.39
C PRO A 5 -12.55 -15.82 -5.56
N ARG A 6 -11.37 -15.21 -5.69
CA ARG A 6 -10.07 -15.91 -5.83
C ARG A 6 -9.66 -16.75 -4.61
N LEU A 7 -10.32 -16.56 -3.46
CA LEU A 7 -10.17 -17.44 -2.31
C LEU A 7 -10.78 -18.84 -2.53
N MET A 8 -11.62 -19.01 -3.56
CA MET A 8 -12.30 -20.28 -3.85
C MET A 8 -11.50 -21.23 -4.74
N GLY A 9 -10.39 -20.78 -5.35
CA GLY A 9 -9.60 -21.56 -6.31
C GLY A 9 -8.31 -22.19 -5.77
N TYR A 10 -7.96 -21.91 -4.51
CA TYR A 10 -6.79 -22.45 -3.83
C TYR A 10 -7.22 -23.13 -2.53
N ASN A 11 -6.51 -24.18 -2.10
CA ASN A 11 -6.66 -24.70 -0.74
C ASN A 11 -6.29 -23.57 0.23
N PRO A 12 -7.25 -23.01 0.99
CA PRO A 12 -6.99 -21.85 1.84
C PRO A 12 -5.87 -22.13 2.85
N CYS A 13 -5.76 -23.38 3.31
CA CYS A 13 -4.79 -23.77 4.32
C CYS A 13 -3.32 -23.67 3.84
N ASP A 14 -3.06 -23.94 2.56
CA ASP A 14 -1.69 -24.03 2.02
C ASP A 14 -1.06 -22.66 1.73
N ILE A 15 -1.89 -21.62 1.57
CA ILE A 15 -1.44 -20.24 1.31
C ILE A 15 -1.66 -19.35 2.53
N LEU A 16 -2.83 -19.43 3.17
CA LEU A 16 -3.20 -18.53 4.25
C LEU A 16 -2.37 -18.78 5.50
N SER A 17 -2.21 -20.03 5.91
CA SER A 17 -1.51 -20.37 7.16
C SER A 17 -0.04 -19.96 7.14
N PRO A 18 0.75 -20.26 6.07
CA PRO A 18 2.14 -19.79 6.01
C PRO A 18 2.27 -18.26 6.00
N ASN A 19 1.34 -17.55 5.35
CA ASN A 19 1.36 -16.09 5.31
C ASN A 19 1.00 -15.49 6.69
N ILE A 20 0.02 -16.06 7.40
CA ILE A 20 -0.31 -15.66 8.77
C ILE A 20 0.89 -15.90 9.70
N ASN A 21 1.50 -17.08 9.65
CA ASN A 21 2.66 -17.41 10.47
C ASN A 21 3.82 -16.44 10.19
N THR A 22 4.09 -16.15 8.91
CA THR A 22 5.11 -15.15 8.54
C THR A 22 4.86 -13.78 9.20
N LEU A 23 3.60 -13.32 9.27
CA LEU A 23 3.27 -12.06 9.95
C LEU A 23 3.46 -12.15 11.47
N LEU A 24 3.06 -13.26 12.09
CA LEU A 24 3.24 -13.49 13.53
C LEU A 24 4.72 -13.52 13.91
N ASP A 25 5.53 -14.23 13.14
CA ASP A 25 6.99 -14.34 13.34
C ASP A 25 7.69 -12.98 13.19
N ASN A 26 7.10 -12.05 12.42
CA ASN A 26 7.58 -10.69 12.26
C ASN A 26 6.96 -9.69 13.26
N GLY A 27 6.22 -10.16 14.27
CA GLY A 27 5.71 -9.31 15.35
C GLY A 27 4.41 -8.56 15.04
N VAL A 28 3.68 -8.94 13.99
CA VAL A 28 2.39 -8.33 13.68
C VAL A 28 1.33 -8.81 14.68
N ALA A 29 0.65 -7.87 15.33
CA ALA A 29 -0.39 -8.19 16.30
C ALA A 29 -1.55 -8.98 15.67
N LYS A 30 -2.01 -10.04 16.35
CA LYS A 30 -3.13 -10.90 15.91
C LYS A 30 -4.38 -10.11 15.52
N CYS A 31 -4.70 -9.03 16.24
CA CYS A 31 -5.84 -8.16 15.93
C CYS A 31 -5.69 -7.41 14.59
N ASN A 32 -4.47 -6.99 14.25
CA ASN A 32 -4.17 -6.35 12.96
C ASN A 32 -4.28 -7.37 11.81
N ILE A 33 -3.80 -8.60 12.02
CA ILE A 33 -3.94 -9.71 11.05
C ILE A 33 -5.42 -10.01 10.81
N ALA A 34 -6.20 -10.23 11.88
CA ALA A 34 -7.63 -10.51 11.78
C ALA A 34 -8.38 -9.39 11.06
N SER A 35 -8.12 -8.13 11.41
CA SER A 35 -8.70 -6.97 10.73
C SER A 35 -8.34 -6.92 9.24
N ALA A 36 -7.09 -7.25 8.89
CA ALA A 36 -6.63 -7.28 7.51
C ALA A 36 -7.26 -8.42 6.70
N ILE A 37 -7.45 -9.62 7.27
CA ILE A 37 -8.15 -10.72 6.60
C ILE A 37 -9.57 -10.30 6.22
N CYS A 38 -10.28 -9.60 7.12
CA CYS A 38 -11.64 -9.15 6.85
C CYS A 38 -11.70 -8.00 5.82
N SER A 39 -10.77 -7.04 5.89
CA SER A 39 -10.85 -5.80 5.12
C SER A 39 -10.05 -5.80 3.82
N MET A 40 -8.95 -6.57 3.76
CA MET A 40 -7.95 -6.63 2.69
C MET A 40 -7.54 -8.10 2.42
N PRO A 41 -8.49 -9.03 2.16
CA PRO A 41 -8.21 -10.47 2.06
C PRO A 41 -7.20 -10.82 0.96
N ILE A 42 -7.16 -10.04 -0.13
CA ILE A 42 -6.26 -10.29 -1.27
C ILE A 42 -4.77 -10.23 -0.89
N THR A 43 -4.40 -9.50 0.16
CA THR A 43 -3.02 -9.44 0.68
C THR A 43 -2.49 -10.83 1.02
N PHE A 44 -3.37 -11.73 1.45
CA PHE A 44 -3.01 -13.08 1.90
C PHE A 44 -3.04 -14.12 0.77
N VAL A 45 -3.54 -13.77 -0.43
CA VAL A 45 -3.65 -14.66 -1.59
C VAL A 45 -2.42 -14.50 -2.50
N THR A 46 -1.25 -14.46 -1.86
CA THR A 46 0.06 -14.39 -2.51
C THR A 46 0.84 -15.64 -2.11
N SER A 47 1.60 -16.25 -3.03
CA SER A 47 2.40 -17.43 -2.67
C SER A 47 3.34 -17.12 -1.50
N PRO A 48 3.59 -18.07 -0.57
CA PRO A 48 4.36 -17.80 0.65
C PRO A 48 5.73 -17.16 0.41
N ASN A 49 6.44 -17.60 -0.63
CA ASN A 49 7.75 -17.03 -0.98
C ASN A 49 7.65 -15.56 -1.41
N LYS A 50 6.67 -15.21 -2.26
CA LYS A 50 6.45 -13.82 -2.69
C LYS A 50 5.95 -12.96 -1.52
N PHE A 51 5.16 -13.55 -0.63
CA PHE A 51 4.65 -12.87 0.56
C PHE A 51 5.79 -12.50 1.53
N LYS A 52 6.72 -13.43 1.79
CA LYS A 52 7.93 -13.15 2.59
C LYS A 52 8.75 -12.00 2.03
N VAL A 53 8.97 -11.99 0.70
CA VAL A 53 9.67 -10.88 0.04
C VAL A 53 8.93 -9.55 0.26
N LYS A 54 7.60 -9.53 0.18
CA LYS A 54 6.81 -8.32 0.43
C LYS A 54 6.88 -7.85 1.89
N VAL A 55 6.94 -8.78 2.84
CA VAL A 55 7.13 -8.50 4.28
C VAL A 55 8.47 -7.82 4.52
N GLU A 56 9.54 -8.34 3.93
CA GLU A 56 10.87 -7.72 4.05
C GLU A 56 10.93 -6.37 3.32
N GLU A 57 10.40 -6.26 2.09
CA GLU A 57 10.33 -4.96 1.38
C GLU A 57 9.61 -3.89 2.21
N ALA A 58 8.52 -4.24 2.90
CA ALA A 58 7.80 -3.29 3.75
C ALA A 58 8.62 -2.86 4.98
N LYS A 59 9.40 -3.78 5.57
CA LYS A 59 10.30 -3.48 6.68
C LYS A 59 11.48 -2.61 6.24
N GLU A 60 12.08 -2.90 5.10
CA GLU A 60 13.15 -2.11 4.47
C GLU A 60 12.68 -0.69 4.13
N MET A 61 11.42 -0.54 3.75
CA MET A 61 10.80 0.77 3.56
C MET A 61 10.55 1.53 4.86
N GLY A 62 10.75 0.92 6.04
CA GLY A 62 10.60 1.59 7.35
C GLY A 62 9.25 1.39 8.03
N PHE A 63 8.38 0.51 7.51
CA PHE A 63 7.12 0.21 8.19
C PHE A 63 7.33 -0.72 9.38
N ASP A 64 6.92 -0.27 10.57
CA ASP A 64 6.95 -1.05 11.82
C ASP A 64 5.87 -2.14 11.84
N PRO A 65 6.23 -3.45 11.87
CA PRO A 65 5.29 -4.57 11.89
C PRO A 65 4.29 -4.55 13.04
N SER A 66 4.63 -3.92 14.18
CA SER A 66 3.74 -3.80 15.33
C SER A 66 2.55 -2.86 15.06
N LYS A 67 2.67 -1.96 14.08
CA LYS A 67 1.66 -0.95 13.77
C LYS A 67 0.69 -1.44 12.71
N ARG A 68 -0.57 -1.00 12.83
CA ARG A 68 -1.61 -1.26 11.82
C ARG A 68 -1.21 -0.80 10.42
N MET A 69 -0.40 0.25 10.32
CA MET A 69 0.02 0.81 9.02
C MET A 69 0.84 -0.19 8.20
N PHE A 70 1.56 -1.11 8.84
CA PHE A 70 2.29 -2.18 8.17
C PHE A 70 1.37 -3.04 7.28
N MET A 71 0.22 -3.46 7.81
CA MET A 71 -0.75 -4.25 7.04
C MET A 71 -1.37 -3.45 5.89
N VAL A 72 -1.53 -2.13 6.05
CA VAL A 72 -2.03 -1.25 4.99
C VAL A 72 -0.99 -1.07 3.88
N ALA A 73 0.30 -0.95 4.25
CA ALA A 73 1.41 -0.86 3.32
C ALA A 73 1.57 -2.16 2.52
N LEU A 74 1.58 -3.30 3.21
CA LEU A 74 1.61 -4.62 2.58
C LEU A 74 0.49 -4.79 1.57
N TYR A 75 -0.74 -4.44 1.94
CA TYR A 75 -1.86 -4.46 1.00
C TYR A 75 -1.60 -3.60 -0.23
N ALA A 76 -1.15 -2.35 -0.05
CA ALA A 76 -0.87 -1.46 -1.19
C ALA A 76 0.24 -2.03 -2.10
N MET A 77 1.32 -2.55 -1.51
CA MET A 77 2.46 -3.13 -2.22
C MET A 77 2.13 -4.46 -2.92
N SER A 78 1.14 -5.21 -2.44
CA SER A 78 0.64 -6.42 -3.10
C SER A 78 -0.21 -6.10 -4.33
N MET A 79 -0.80 -4.91 -4.39
CA MET A 79 -1.72 -4.51 -5.47
C MET A 79 -1.03 -3.74 -6.61
N ILE A 80 0.22 -3.30 -6.41
CA ILE A 80 0.94 -2.44 -7.36
C ILE A 80 2.22 -3.15 -7.81
N SER A 81 2.45 -3.18 -9.12
CA SER A 81 3.68 -3.71 -9.69
C SER A 81 4.87 -2.76 -9.43
N LYS A 82 6.10 -3.28 -9.33
CA LYS A 82 7.30 -2.43 -9.17
C LYS A 82 7.44 -1.38 -10.29
N PRO A 83 7.22 -1.71 -11.58
CA PRO A 83 7.24 -0.71 -12.65
C PRO A 83 6.18 0.39 -12.47
N THR A 84 4.95 0.02 -12.10
CA THR A 84 3.87 1.00 -11.84
C THR A 84 4.19 1.88 -10.64
N PHE A 85 4.77 1.32 -9.58
CA PHE A 85 5.22 2.11 -8.42
C PHE A 85 6.27 3.14 -8.83
N LYS A 86 7.29 2.72 -9.57
CA LYS A 86 8.36 3.61 -10.05
C LYS A 86 7.81 4.71 -10.98
N SER A 87 6.93 4.35 -11.92
CA SER A 87 6.27 5.31 -12.81
C SER A 87 5.55 6.41 -12.02
N LYS A 88 4.78 6.03 -11.01
CA LYS A 88 4.08 7.00 -10.15
C LYS A 88 5.03 7.90 -9.36
N VAL A 89 6.13 7.34 -8.82
CA VAL A 89 7.16 8.11 -8.11
C VAL A 89 7.72 9.19 -9.05
N GLU A 90 8.08 8.84 -10.28
CA GLU A 90 8.58 9.79 -11.28
C GLU A 90 7.51 10.83 -11.65
N ALA A 91 6.25 10.42 -11.78
CA ALA A 91 5.15 11.33 -12.08
C ALA A 91 4.97 12.41 -10.97
N PHE A 92 5.14 12.05 -9.70
CA PHE A 92 5.09 13.02 -8.58
C PHE A 92 6.26 14.00 -8.59
N LYS A 93 7.43 13.65 -9.13
CA LYS A 93 8.58 14.57 -9.27
C LYS A 93 8.24 15.78 -10.15
N ASN A 94 7.33 15.63 -11.11
CA ASN A 94 6.82 16.75 -11.93
C ASN A 94 6.07 17.82 -11.10
N PHE A 95 5.66 17.50 -9.87
CA PHE A 95 5.03 18.43 -8.92
C PHE A 95 5.99 18.84 -7.79
N GLY A 96 7.30 18.64 -7.97
CA GLY A 96 8.34 19.02 -7.04
C GLY A 96 8.49 18.11 -5.82
N TRP A 97 7.91 16.90 -5.84
CA TRP A 97 8.12 15.94 -4.76
C TRP A 97 9.50 15.30 -4.88
N THR A 98 10.22 15.18 -3.76
CA THR A 98 11.41 14.34 -3.67
C THR A 98 11.07 12.86 -3.41
N GLU A 99 12.07 11.98 -3.42
CA GLU A 99 11.85 10.58 -3.03
C GLU A 99 11.48 10.46 -1.54
N GLU A 100 12.03 11.34 -0.70
CA GLU A 100 11.68 11.47 0.72
C GLU A 100 10.23 11.95 0.90
N ASP A 101 9.76 12.88 0.06
CA ASP A 101 8.35 13.30 0.08
C ASP A 101 7.42 12.15 -0.26
N VAL A 102 7.72 11.38 -1.32
CA VAL A 102 6.92 10.19 -1.69
C VAL A 102 6.96 9.17 -0.56
N SER A 103 8.13 8.89 0.01
CA SER A 103 8.29 7.98 1.14
C SER A 103 7.48 8.45 2.36
N GLY A 104 7.55 9.74 2.70
CA GLY A 104 6.78 10.33 3.80
C GLY A 104 5.27 10.24 3.58
N ALA A 105 4.81 10.50 2.35
CA ALA A 105 3.41 10.33 1.97
C ALA A 105 2.97 8.85 2.04
N LEU A 106 3.83 7.93 1.61
CA LEU A 106 3.58 6.49 1.64
C LEU A 106 3.41 6.01 3.09
N HIS A 107 4.27 6.45 4.01
CA HIS A 107 4.14 6.12 5.43
C HIS A 107 2.83 6.63 6.05
N ARG A 108 2.32 7.77 5.58
CA ARG A 108 1.06 8.34 6.08
C ARG A 108 -0.16 7.63 5.54
N CYS A 109 -0.17 7.26 4.26
CA CYS A 109 -1.34 6.67 3.63
C CYS A 109 -1.01 5.80 2.42
N PRO A 110 -0.50 4.57 2.56
CA PRO A 110 -0.06 3.74 1.43
C PRO A 110 -1.11 3.56 0.32
N LYS A 111 -2.39 3.61 0.69
CA LYS A 111 -3.54 3.52 -0.23
C LYS A 111 -3.59 4.62 -1.29
N PHE A 112 -2.91 5.75 -1.13
CA PHE A 112 -2.88 6.79 -2.17
C PHE A 112 -2.24 6.26 -3.47
N MET A 113 -1.28 5.34 -3.35
CA MET A 113 -0.64 4.69 -4.49
C MET A 113 -1.56 3.70 -5.23
N LEU A 114 -2.72 3.34 -4.68
CA LEU A 114 -3.68 2.44 -5.33
C LEU A 114 -4.51 3.14 -6.42
N VAL A 115 -4.61 4.47 -6.38
CA VAL A 115 -5.31 5.26 -7.41
C VAL A 115 -4.52 5.22 -8.69
N SER A 116 -5.18 5.18 -9.86
CA SER A 116 -4.46 5.18 -11.13
C SER A 116 -3.57 6.42 -11.25
N GLU A 117 -2.47 6.28 -12.00
CA GLU A 117 -1.54 7.39 -12.22
C GLU A 117 -2.27 8.59 -12.82
N ASP A 118 -3.02 8.41 -13.90
CA ASP A 118 -3.83 9.45 -14.55
C ASP A 118 -4.73 10.20 -13.57
N LYS A 119 -5.48 9.48 -12.74
CA LYS A 119 -6.38 10.10 -11.75
C LYS A 119 -5.61 10.89 -10.71
N SER A 120 -4.46 10.38 -10.28
CA SER A 120 -3.59 11.06 -9.33
C SER A 120 -3.04 12.35 -9.93
N MET A 121 -2.59 12.31 -11.20
CA MET A 121 -2.04 13.46 -11.90
C MET A 121 -3.10 14.53 -12.20
N VAL A 122 -4.32 14.13 -12.58
CA VAL A 122 -5.46 15.07 -12.72
C VAL A 122 -5.77 15.77 -11.40
N MET A 123 -5.77 15.03 -10.29
CA MET A 123 -6.01 15.63 -8.97
C MET A 123 -4.85 16.55 -8.55
N MET A 124 -3.60 16.17 -8.82
CA MET A 124 -2.43 17.01 -8.56
C MET A 124 -2.46 18.30 -9.37
N ASP A 125 -2.76 18.24 -10.68
CA ASP A 125 -2.92 19.42 -11.54
C ASP A 125 -4.02 20.34 -11.01
N PHE A 126 -5.17 19.79 -10.65
CA PHE A 126 -6.25 20.58 -10.07
C PHE A 126 -5.84 21.26 -8.76
N LEU A 127 -5.25 20.53 -7.81
CA LEU A 127 -4.88 21.09 -6.52
C LEU A 127 -3.73 22.10 -6.60
N VAL A 128 -2.68 21.78 -7.36
CA VAL A 128 -1.47 22.60 -7.41
C VAL A 128 -1.61 23.73 -8.41
N ASN A 129 -1.98 23.43 -9.65
CA ASN A 129 -1.96 24.41 -10.74
C ASN A 129 -3.24 25.25 -10.79
N LYS A 130 -4.41 24.64 -10.57
CA LYS A 130 -5.70 25.37 -10.66
C LYS A 130 -6.07 26.05 -9.35
N MET A 131 -5.89 25.37 -8.22
CA MET A 131 -6.25 25.89 -6.89
C MET A 131 -5.09 26.60 -6.18
N GLY A 132 -3.86 26.51 -6.71
CA GLY A 132 -2.69 27.20 -6.15
C GLY A 132 -2.19 26.62 -4.82
N PHE A 133 -2.58 25.39 -4.46
CA PHE A 133 -2.06 24.78 -3.24
C PHE A 133 -0.58 24.40 -3.39
N PRO A 134 0.27 24.67 -2.39
CA PRO A 134 1.63 24.14 -2.38
C PRO A 134 1.60 22.61 -2.39
N SER A 135 2.38 21.98 -3.27
CA SER A 135 2.45 20.52 -3.38
C SER A 135 2.89 19.84 -2.08
N SER A 136 3.69 20.53 -1.26
CA SER A 136 4.12 20.09 0.08
C SER A 136 2.96 19.89 1.08
N VAL A 137 1.82 20.56 0.87
CA VAL A 137 0.60 20.32 1.68
C VAL A 137 0.03 18.93 1.37
N ILE A 138 0.11 18.51 0.10
CA ILE A 138 -0.39 17.22 -0.37
C ILE A 138 0.50 16.08 0.15
N VAL A 139 1.83 16.28 0.21
CA VAL A 139 2.77 15.35 0.85
C VAL A 139 2.37 15.05 2.30
N LYS A 140 1.92 16.07 3.03
CA LYS A 140 1.47 15.92 4.43
C LYS A 140 0.07 15.32 4.54
N ARG A 141 -0.72 15.33 3.46
CA ARG A 141 -2.12 14.87 3.42
C ARG A 141 -2.44 14.02 2.17
N PRO A 142 -1.71 12.91 1.92
CA PRO A 142 -1.87 12.11 0.70
C PRO A 142 -3.24 11.45 0.54
N GLN A 143 -4.07 11.42 1.59
CA GLN A 143 -5.46 10.97 1.52
C GLN A 143 -6.31 11.77 0.52
N VAL A 144 -5.95 13.03 0.21
CA VAL A 144 -6.67 13.83 -0.78
C VAL A 144 -6.56 13.24 -2.19
N LEU A 145 -5.52 12.44 -2.45
CA LEU A 145 -5.31 11.77 -3.72
C LEU A 145 -6.07 10.44 -3.83
N ARG A 146 -6.72 9.95 -2.75
CA ARG A 146 -7.36 8.62 -2.76
C ARG A 146 -8.60 8.50 -3.66
N GLY A 147 -9.16 9.60 -4.14
CA GLY A 147 -10.48 9.63 -4.80
C GLY A 147 -11.60 9.22 -3.83
N ALA A 148 -12.76 9.86 -3.97
CA ALA A 148 -13.98 9.44 -3.27
C ALA A 148 -14.49 8.10 -3.81
#